data_AF-A0A1V5T2J2-F1
#
_entry.id   AF-A0A1V5T2J2-F1
#
_cell.length_a   1.000
_cell.length_b   1.000
_cell.length_c   1.000
_cell.angle_alpha   90.00
_cell.angle_beta   90.00
_cell.angle_gamma   90.00
#
_symmetry.space_group_name_H-M   'P 1'
#
loop_
_entity.id
_entity.type
_entity.pdbx_description
1 polymer ?
#
loop_
_entity_poly.entity_id
_entity_poly.type
_entity_poly.pdbx_seq_one_letter_code
_entity_poly.pdbx_strand_id
1 'polypeptide(L)'
;MNAQEKILCPVCQVNFILKETKEAGKRIICPVCGAVLVMVLKQDQIVLERPKDISLEDEIRHRMDNFARFRGYHFNEMKEALVEGLLKKQQRFGDFYCPCRIDNVQDNVCPCIYTRQGDVEKNGRCHCGLFWK
;
A
#
# COMPACT_ATOMS: atom_id res chain seq x y z
N MET A 1 -9.99 6.46 -29.64
CA MET A 1 -9.24 5.37 -28.98
C MET A 1 -8.63 5.96 -27.71
N ASN A 2 -9.29 5.82 -26.56
CA ASN A 2 -8.76 6.38 -25.31
C ASN A 2 -7.60 5.50 -24.85
N ALA A 3 -6.37 5.96 -25.08
CA ALA A 3 -5.18 5.39 -24.46
C ALA A 3 -5.36 5.52 -22.95
N GLN A 4 -5.68 4.41 -22.29
CA GLN A 4 -5.78 4.35 -20.84
C GLN A 4 -4.35 4.52 -20.28
N GLU A 5 -4.00 5.75 -19.90
CA GLU A 5 -2.67 6.07 -19.41
C GLU A 5 -2.40 5.34 -18.09
N LYS A 6 -1.39 4.48 -18.12
CA LYS A 6 -0.90 3.77 -16.92
C LYS A 6 -0.18 4.77 -16.02
N ILE A 7 -0.38 4.63 -14.71
CA ILE A 7 0.33 5.40 -13.69
C ILE A 7 1.01 4.47 -12.69
N LEU A 8 2.20 4.86 -12.24
CA LEU A 8 2.99 4.09 -11.31
C LEU A 8 2.62 4.43 -9.86
N CYS A 9 2.35 3.41 -9.05
CA CYS A 9 2.26 3.58 -7.60
C CYS A 9 3.65 3.72 -6.97
N PRO A 10 3.98 4.81 -6.23
CA PRO A 10 5.28 4.97 -5.59
C PRO A 10 5.48 4.05 -4.38
N VAL A 11 4.41 3.45 -3.87
CA VAL A 11 4.46 2.52 -2.73
C VAL A 11 4.76 1.10 -3.21
N CYS A 12 3.96 0.60 -4.14
CA CYS A 12 3.95 -0.81 -4.48
C CYS A 12 4.61 -1.12 -5.82
N GLN A 13 5.04 -0.08 -6.54
CA GLN A 13 5.74 -0.09 -7.83
C GLN A 13 5.01 -0.83 -8.95
N VAL A 14 3.68 -0.94 -8.84
CA VAL A 14 2.83 -1.50 -9.90
C VAL A 14 2.19 -0.37 -10.69
N ASN A 15 2.22 -0.52 -12.02
CA ASN A 15 1.47 0.30 -12.95
C ASN A 15 0.00 -0.10 -12.97
N PHE A 16 -0.90 0.86 -12.86
CA PHE A 16 -2.34 0.62 -12.96
C PHE A 16 -3.03 1.73 -13.75
N ILE A 17 -4.26 1.48 -14.17
CA ILE A 17 -5.05 2.40 -14.99
C ILE A 17 -5.94 3.24 -14.07
N LEU A 18 -5.85 4.56 -14.21
CA LEU A 18 -6.79 5.47 -13.56
C LEU A 18 -8.08 5.55 -14.37
N LYS A 19 -9.21 5.34 -13.69
CA LYS A 19 -10.54 5.62 -14.25
C LYS A 19 -10.99 7.06 -14.00
N GLU A 20 -10.28 7.78 -13.14
CA GLU A 20 -10.61 9.12 -12.67
C GLU A 20 -9.87 10.20 -13.47
N THR A 21 -10.48 11.38 -13.56
CA THR A 21 -9.83 12.57 -14.14
C THR A 21 -8.55 12.91 -13.39
N LYS A 22 -7.47 13.16 -14.16
CA LYS A 22 -6.17 13.55 -13.62
C LYS A 22 -6.18 15.02 -13.21
N GLU A 23 -6.36 15.27 -11.93
CA GLU A 23 -6.43 16.60 -11.34
C GLU A 23 -5.42 16.73 -10.19
N ALA A 24 -4.59 17.77 -10.20
CA ALA A 24 -3.59 17.99 -9.16
C ALA A 24 -4.26 18.22 -7.79
N GLY A 25 -3.68 17.66 -6.73
CA GLY A 25 -4.22 17.73 -5.37
C GLY A 25 -5.29 16.68 -5.07
N LYS A 26 -5.85 16.01 -6.08
CA LYS A 26 -6.82 14.94 -5.87
C LYS A 26 -6.17 13.73 -5.22
N ARG A 27 -6.84 13.18 -4.20
CA ARG A 27 -6.45 11.92 -3.56
C ARG A 27 -7.08 10.74 -4.27
N ILE A 28 -6.31 9.66 -4.38
CA ILE A 28 -6.76 8.38 -4.90
C ILE A 28 -6.30 7.25 -3.98
N ILE A 29 -6.89 6.07 -4.17
CA ILE A 29 -6.44 4.86 -3.50
C ILE A 29 -5.87 3.91 -4.55
N CYS A 30 -4.63 3.44 -4.35
CA CYS A 30 -4.04 2.44 -5.23
C CYS A 30 -4.85 1.13 -5.16
N PRO A 31 -5.41 0.64 -6.28
CA PRO A 31 -6.25 -0.57 -6.27
C PRO A 31 -5.46 -1.85 -5.99
N VAL A 32 -4.12 -1.79 -6.05
CA VAL A 32 -3.24 -2.96 -5.89
C VAL A 32 -2.79 -3.13 -4.44
N CYS A 33 -2.46 -2.04 -3.75
CA CYS A 33 -1.89 -2.09 -2.40
C CYS A 33 -2.69 -1.32 -1.33
N GLY A 34 -3.76 -0.62 -1.72
CA GLY A 34 -4.59 0.17 -0.80
C GLY A 34 -4.00 1.51 -0.38
N ALA A 35 -2.79 1.89 -0.84
CA ALA A 35 -2.17 3.15 -0.44
C ALA A 35 -2.99 4.36 -0.89
N VAL A 36 -3.21 5.31 0.03
CA VAL A 36 -3.72 6.64 -0.30
C VAL A 36 -2.59 7.45 -0.93
N LEU A 37 -2.84 8.03 -2.09
CA LEU A 37 -1.87 8.78 -2.88
C LEU A 37 -2.48 10.10 -3.32
N VAL A 38 -1.64 11.10 -3.54
CA VAL A 38 -2.04 12.40 -4.06
C VAL A 38 -1.46 12.59 -5.47
N MET A 39 -2.29 13.11 -6.37
CA MET A 39 -1.84 13.50 -7.71
C MET A 39 -1.07 14.83 -7.63
N VAL A 40 0.13 14.85 -8.20
CA VAL A 40 0.98 16.04 -8.24
C VAL A 40 1.39 16.29 -9.69
N LEU A 41 1.30 17.53 -10.13
CA LEU A 41 1.81 17.95 -11.44
C LEU A 41 3.33 18.18 -11.34
N LYS A 42 4.12 17.42 -12.07
CA LYS A 42 5.57 17.60 -12.22
C LYS A 42 5.94 17.60 -13.70
N GLN A 43 6.61 18.65 -14.16
CA GLN A 43 7.11 18.74 -15.54
C GLN A 43 6.01 18.37 -16.57
N ASP A 44 4.84 18.98 -16.41
CA ASP A 44 3.65 18.78 -17.24
C ASP A 44 3.04 17.36 -17.25
N GLN A 45 3.44 16.51 -16.30
CA GLN A 45 2.88 15.18 -16.11
C GLN A 45 2.32 14.98 -14.70
N ILE A 46 1.20 14.28 -14.61
CA ILE A 46 0.60 13.92 -13.33
C ILE A 46 1.26 12.64 -12.83
N VAL A 47 1.90 12.75 -11.66
CA VAL A 47 2.51 11.65 -10.92
C VAL A 47 1.79 11.43 -9.61
N LEU A 48 2.03 10.27 -8.98
CA LEU A 48 1.49 9.95 -7.66
C LEU A 48 2.58 10.09 -6.61
N GLU A 49 2.25 10.77 -5.52
CA GLU A 49 3.10 10.86 -4.34
C GLU A 49 2.37 10.37 -3.09
N ARG A 50 3.14 10.04 -2.06
CA ARG A 50 2.57 9.81 -0.72
C ARG A 50 2.11 11.16 -0.15
N PRO A 51 0.92 11.25 0.44
CA PRO A 51 0.47 12.47 1.12
C PRO A 51 1.43 12.83 2.26
N LYS A 52 1.79 14.10 2.37
CA LYS A 52 2.69 14.62 3.42
C LYS A 52 1.94 15.23 4.60
N ASP A 53 0.62 15.33 4.47
CA ASP A 53 -0.30 15.94 5.42
C ASP A 53 -0.99 14.91 6.33
N ILE A 54 -0.48 13.67 6.37
CA ILE A 54 -0.94 12.62 7.29
C ILE A 54 0.24 12.04 8.07
N SER A 55 -0.03 11.48 9.25
CA SER A 55 1.00 10.79 10.03
C SER A 55 1.40 9.46 9.36
N LEU A 56 2.58 8.93 9.71
CA LEU A 56 3.01 7.60 9.26
C LEU A 56 2.07 6.49 9.72
N GLU A 57 1.48 6.66 10.91
CA GLU A 57 0.51 5.71 11.45
C GLU A 57 -0.78 5.72 10.63
N ASP A 58 -1.31 6.89 10.31
CA ASP A 58 -2.47 7.02 9.43
C ASP A 58 -2.17 6.46 8.02
N GLU A 59 -0.96 6.71 7.50
CA GLU A 59 -0.54 6.19 6.19
C GLU A 59 -0.64 4.67 6.13
N ILE A 60 -0.08 3.96 7.12
CA ILE A 60 -0.09 2.50 7.13
C ILE A 60 -1.46 1.92 7.48
N ARG A 61 -2.22 2.56 8.38
CA ARG A 61 -3.58 2.14 8.75
C ARG A 61 -4.54 2.27 7.58
N HIS A 62 -4.60 3.44 6.94
CA HIS A 62 -5.43 3.61 5.74
C HIS A 62 -5.05 2.63 4.63
N ARG A 63 -3.75 2.40 4.43
CA ARG A 63 -3.27 1.44 3.43
C ARG A 63 -3.76 0.02 3.70
N MET A 64 -3.60 -0.46 4.93
CA MET A 64 -4.02 -1.82 5.28
C MET A 64 -5.54 -1.97 5.28
N ASP A 65 -6.28 -0.98 5.78
CA ASP A 65 -7.73 -1.04 5.85
C ASP A 65 -8.34 -1.02 4.44
N ASN A 66 -7.81 -0.21 3.53
CA ASN A 66 -8.22 -0.22 2.13
C ASN A 66 -7.90 -1.55 1.45
N PHE A 67 -6.69 -2.08 1.64
CA PHE A 67 -6.31 -3.36 1.05
C PHE A 67 -7.18 -4.50 1.56
N ALA A 68 -7.42 -4.55 2.88
CA ALA A 68 -8.30 -5.54 3.49
C ALA A 68 -9.72 -5.43 2.93
N ARG A 69 -10.28 -4.21 2.86
CA ARG A 69 -11.60 -3.97 2.28
C ARG A 69 -11.72 -4.42 0.82
N PHE A 70 -10.73 -4.13 -0.01
CA PHE A 70 -10.74 -4.54 -1.43
C PHE A 70 -10.66 -6.05 -1.62
N ARG A 71 -10.06 -6.76 -0.67
CA ARG A 71 -9.87 -8.20 -0.72
C ARG A 71 -10.90 -8.98 0.10
N GLY A 72 -11.71 -8.31 0.90
CA GLY A 72 -12.61 -8.96 1.86
C GLY A 72 -11.86 -9.62 3.02
N TYR A 73 -10.68 -9.09 3.39
CA TYR A 73 -9.90 -9.59 4.52
C TYR A 73 -10.29 -8.91 5.82
N HIS A 74 -10.02 -9.60 6.92
CA HIS A 74 -10.10 -9.08 8.28
C HIS A 74 -8.73 -9.14 8.98
N PHE A 75 -8.62 -8.48 10.14
CA PHE A 75 -7.44 -8.48 10.99
C PHE A 75 -7.65 -9.36 12.21
N ASN A 76 -6.57 -9.89 12.78
CA ASN A 76 -6.60 -10.59 14.06
C ASN A 76 -6.19 -9.68 15.24
N GLU A 77 -6.13 -10.24 16.44
CA GLU A 77 -5.71 -9.56 17.67
C GLU A 77 -4.27 -9.02 17.63
N MET A 78 -3.42 -9.51 16.72
CA MET A 78 -2.04 -9.05 16.56
C MET A 78 -1.91 -7.77 15.73
N LYS A 79 -3.01 -7.19 15.22
CA LYS A 79 -2.99 -6.00 14.36
C LYS A 79 -2.08 -4.90 14.91
N GLU A 80 -2.26 -4.53 16.17
CA GLU A 80 -1.55 -3.39 16.77
C GLU A 80 -0.05 -3.65 16.95
N ALA A 81 0.34 -4.85 17.38
CA ALA A 81 1.75 -5.23 17.48
C ALA A 81 2.44 -5.24 16.09
N LEU A 82 1.73 -5.67 15.05
CA LEU A 82 2.25 -5.65 13.68
C LEU A 82 2.35 -4.23 13.11
N VAL A 83 1.39 -3.34 13.42
CA VAL A 83 1.45 -1.91 13.08
C VAL A 83 2.68 -1.27 13.72
N GLU A 84 2.93 -1.53 15.00
CA GLU A 84 4.11 -1.02 15.70
C GLU A 84 5.42 -1.50 15.04
N GLY A 85 5.48 -2.79 14.67
CA GLY A 85 6.62 -3.35 13.93
C GLY A 85 6.84 -2.69 12.56
N LEU A 86 5.76 -2.40 11.83
CA LEU A 86 5.81 -1.68 10.55
C LEU A 86 6.30 -0.25 10.72
N LEU A 87 5.84 0.45 11.77
CA LEU A 87 6.28 1.81 12.08
C LEU A 87 7.77 1.86 12.44
N LYS A 88 8.25 0.91 13.27
CA LYS A 88 9.68 0.80 13.59
C LYS A 88 10.53 0.54 12.33
N LYS A 89 10.04 -0.30 11.42
CA LYS A 89 10.72 -0.54 10.12
C LYS A 89 10.73 0.71 9.25
N GLN A 90 9.64 1.46 9.21
CA GLN A 90 9.58 2.74 8.48
C GLN A 90 10.60 3.73 9.05
N GLN A 91 10.59 3.95 10.37
CA GLN A 91 11.47 4.92 11.00
C GLN A 91 12.95 4.59 10.79
N ARG A 92 13.29 3.29 10.78
CA ARG A 92 14.67 2.83 10.65
C ARG A 92 15.16 2.70 9.21
N PHE A 93 14.28 2.32 8.28
CA PHE A 93 14.67 1.91 6.92
C PHE A 93 13.96 2.67 5.80
N GLY A 94 13.06 3.60 6.14
CA GLY A 94 12.39 4.50 5.19
C GLY A 94 11.07 3.99 4.60
N ASP A 95 10.64 2.76 4.88
CA ASP A 95 9.33 2.25 4.46
C ASP A 95 8.77 1.16 5.38
N PHE A 96 7.49 0.84 5.23
CA PHE A 96 6.76 -0.14 6.03
C PHE A 96 7.09 -1.59 5.63
N TYR A 97 8.36 -1.98 5.74
CA TYR A 97 8.79 -3.35 5.49
C TYR A 97 8.16 -4.32 6.49
N CYS A 98 7.75 -5.49 6.01
CA CYS A 98 7.14 -6.53 6.84
C CYS A 98 8.04 -6.87 8.03
N PRO A 99 7.56 -6.74 9.28
CA PRO A 99 8.39 -6.97 10.46
C PRO A 99 8.81 -8.45 10.62
N CYS A 100 8.11 -9.37 9.96
CA CYS A 100 8.40 -10.80 9.96
C CYS A 100 9.37 -11.24 8.86
N ARG A 101 9.92 -10.31 8.06
CA ARG A 101 10.94 -10.58 7.04
C ARG A 101 12.27 -9.97 7.45
N ILE A 102 13.35 -10.69 7.13
CA ILE A 102 14.73 -10.27 7.44
C ILE A 102 15.12 -9.10 6.55
N ASP A 103 14.94 -9.25 5.23
CA ASP A 103 15.38 -8.24 4.25
C ASP A 103 14.39 -7.08 4.12
N ASN A 104 14.92 -5.85 4.11
CA ASN A 104 14.16 -4.62 3.87
C ASN A 104 14.21 -4.26 2.38
N VAL A 105 13.62 -5.12 1.55
CA VAL A 105 13.52 -4.93 0.09
C VAL A 105 12.10 -4.54 -0.31
N GLN A 106 11.95 -3.93 -1.49
CA GLN A 106 10.67 -3.45 -2.02
C GLN A 106 9.55 -4.51 -1.98
N ASP A 107 9.88 -5.77 -2.25
CA ASP A 107 8.93 -6.89 -2.22
C ASP A 107 8.32 -7.13 -0.84
N ASN A 108 9.01 -6.69 0.22
CA ASN A 108 8.58 -6.83 1.60
C ASN A 108 7.82 -5.60 2.13
N VAL A 109 7.64 -4.52 1.35
CA VAL A 109 6.83 -3.36 1.76
C VAL A 109 5.37 -3.77 1.92
N CYS A 110 4.75 -3.49 3.06
CA CYS A 110 3.40 -3.90 3.39
C CYS A 110 2.32 -3.14 2.57
N PRO A 111 1.33 -3.82 1.97
CA PRO A 111 1.23 -5.28 1.81
C PRO A 111 2.29 -5.85 0.86
N CYS A 112 3.07 -6.82 1.33
CA CYS A 112 4.18 -7.40 0.57
C CYS A 112 3.70 -8.07 -0.72
N ILE A 113 4.61 -8.28 -1.67
CA ILE A 113 4.29 -8.87 -2.97
C ILE A 113 3.58 -10.22 -2.84
N TYR A 114 4.00 -11.05 -1.87
CA TYR A 114 3.41 -12.37 -1.61
C TYR A 114 1.94 -12.27 -1.18
N THR A 115 1.63 -11.37 -0.23
CA THR A 115 0.25 -11.07 0.18
C THR A 115 -0.57 -10.54 -1.00
N ARG A 116 -0.01 -9.62 -1.80
CA ARG A 116 -0.67 -9.08 -3.00
C ARG A 116 -0.91 -10.16 -4.07
N GLN A 117 -0.06 -11.17 -4.16
CA GLN A 117 -0.16 -12.31 -5.07
C GLN A 117 -1.05 -13.46 -4.54
N GLY A 118 -1.68 -13.29 -3.38
CA GLY A 118 -2.74 -14.18 -2.91
C GLY A 118 -2.31 -15.20 -1.85
N ASP A 119 -1.26 -14.94 -1.07
CA ASP A 119 -0.91 -15.79 0.08
C ASP A 119 -2.09 -16.00 1.05
N VAL A 120 -2.90 -14.96 1.28
CA VAL A 120 -4.08 -15.04 2.16
C VAL A 120 -5.12 -15.99 1.58
N GLU A 121 -5.37 -15.94 0.28
CA GLU A 121 -6.31 -16.85 -0.39
C GLU A 121 -5.87 -18.30 -0.30
N LYS A 122 -4.56 -18.55 -0.41
CA LYS A 122 -3.98 -19.89 -0.40
C LYS A 122 -3.91 -20.49 1.00
N ASN A 123 -3.58 -19.68 2.00
CA ASN A 123 -3.21 -20.15 3.33
C ASN A 123 -4.21 -19.75 4.42
N GLY A 124 -5.29 -19.04 4.08
CA GLY A 124 -6.24 -18.44 5.02
C GLY A 124 -5.73 -17.15 5.70
N ARG A 125 -4.41 -16.91 5.66
CA ARG A 125 -3.76 -15.72 6.22
C ARG A 125 -2.46 -15.38 5.50
N CYS A 126 -1.99 -14.15 5.63
CA CYS A 126 -0.64 -13.81 5.18
C CYS A 126 0.42 -14.37 6.15
N HIS A 127 1.68 -14.41 5.71
CA HIS A 127 2.80 -14.97 6.47
C HIS A 127 2.87 -14.45 7.92
N CYS A 128 2.76 -13.13 8.11
CA CYS A 128 2.80 -12.51 9.44
C CYS A 128 1.49 -12.60 10.23
N GLY A 129 0.40 -13.08 9.61
CA GLY A 129 -0.91 -13.14 10.24
C GLY A 129 -1.61 -11.78 10.39
N LEU A 130 -1.22 -10.75 9.63
CA LEU A 130 -1.94 -9.47 9.65
C LEU A 130 -3.31 -9.57 8.96
N PHE A 131 -3.35 -10.14 7.76
CA PHE A 131 -4.55 -10.25 6.93
C PHE A 131 -5.05 -11.69 6.92
N TRP A 132 -6.35 -11.86 7.12
CA TRP A 132 -7.06 -13.15 7.19
C TRP A 132 -8.28 -13.15 6.26
N LYS A 133 -8.64 -14.32 5.76
CA LYS A 133 -9.87 -14.54 4.98
C LYS A 133 -11.02 -14.89 5.91
#